data_AF-A0A7C4EPG2-F1
#
_entry.id   AF-A0A7C4EPG2-F1
#
_cell.length_a   1.000
_cell.length_b   1.000
_cell.length_c   1.000
_cell.angle_alpha   90.00
_cell.angle_beta   90.00
_cell.angle_gamma   90.00
#
_symmetry.space_group_name_H-M   'P 1'
#
loop_
_entity.id
_entity.type
_entity.pdbx_description
1 polymer ?
#
loop_
_entity_poly.entity_id
_entity_poly.type
_entity_poly.pdbx_seq_one_letter_code
_entity_poly.pdbx_strand_id
1 'polypeptide(L)'
;MKKISKGMRMTALIILCVIIAVVVSFTLIAKKKNALPQPDYYQVYKTQDTVPEGKIGVFVTGLIMPETMDASFFYNITLKIFNAIIPWPFRVFSRIDKGVALLDPVKYHEHHEFVPTQLVDPDGNECDHDGEPYIEKYKRGEVVWQPPSKRIYLDHGYFLYKGRKGGMPSLTGKTINKARIWYYDKGIKQKRLPHWQGTFAVINGARDRILAKYPDVEWRAATSLLYYQMKQKLFELLDAGCETIILAAPMAIYSHFEEFNSSFRHCMEYIHEWQQGHSGKKIKVIMSPPMGHFQPMRQAFIEMLKDRLDTLPQNASVTVAVTVHGMPWDHFSWEAWLELAPAYRDKMVEDVNTVLANYSFSKKNVVVCQDEFADPVWDPKEKYLSTNRAYWNAIKEGYDYVIGLPIEFIAENSDTLFHHALKNYHGFKDYNVYEPIDYPDWSVPYTREFVEGKTHVIYNGVPVGKYQHHVIEAFYQSLDAVLSKKK
;
A
#
# COMPACT_ATOMS: atom_id res chain seq x y z
N MET A 1 -0.61 38.94 -54.47
CA MET A 1 -0.31 38.57 -53.07
C MET A 1 -0.92 39.58 -52.11
N LYS A 2 -2.01 39.23 -51.40
CA LYS A 2 -2.67 40.14 -50.44
C LYS A 2 -1.76 40.33 -49.21
N LYS A 3 -1.37 41.59 -48.91
CA LYS A 3 -0.63 41.94 -47.69
C LYS A 3 -1.51 41.60 -46.48
N ILE A 4 -1.09 40.60 -45.70
CA ILE A 4 -1.65 40.30 -44.39
C ILE A 4 -1.62 41.58 -43.54
N SER A 5 -2.77 42.03 -43.04
CA SER A 5 -2.87 43.27 -42.26
C SER A 5 -2.05 43.16 -40.96
N LYS A 6 -1.52 44.29 -40.50
CA LYS A 6 -0.70 44.36 -39.26
C LYS A 6 -1.45 43.78 -38.05
N GLY A 7 -2.78 43.95 -37.99
CA GLY A 7 -3.64 43.35 -36.97
C GLY A 7 -3.70 41.82 -37.04
N MET A 8 -3.81 41.24 -38.24
CA MET A 8 -3.84 39.79 -38.42
C MET A 8 -2.50 39.12 -38.05
N ARG A 9 -1.37 39.82 -38.27
CA ARG A 9 -0.05 39.40 -37.79
C ARG A 9 0.06 39.44 -36.26
N MET A 10 -0.48 40.48 -35.63
CA MET A 10 -0.47 40.63 -34.17
C MET A 10 -1.31 39.54 -33.49
N THR A 11 -2.51 39.27 -34.01
CA THR A 11 -3.38 38.20 -33.50
C THR A 11 -2.74 36.82 -33.65
N ALA A 12 -2.10 36.54 -34.80
CA ALA A 12 -1.38 35.29 -35.01
C ALA A 12 -0.19 35.13 -34.05
N LEU A 13 0.55 36.22 -33.77
CA LEU A 13 1.63 36.23 -32.78
C LEU A 13 1.13 35.96 -31.36
N ILE A 14 0.01 36.58 -30.96
CA ILE A 14 -0.59 36.36 -29.63
C ILE A 14 -1.03 34.90 -29.48
N ILE A 15 -1.72 34.34 -30.48
CA ILE A 15 -2.15 32.93 -30.46
C ILE A 15 -0.94 32.00 -30.37
N LEU A 16 0.12 32.26 -31.15
CA LEU A 16 1.35 31.48 -31.10
C LEU A 16 2.02 31.55 -29.73
N CYS A 17 2.11 32.73 -29.11
CA CYS A 17 2.65 32.90 -27.77
C CYS A 17 1.83 32.15 -26.71
N VAL A 18 0.50 32.15 -26.82
CA VAL A 18 -0.38 31.38 -25.92
C VAL A 18 -0.17 29.88 -26.10
N ILE A 19 -0.09 29.39 -27.35
CA ILE A 19 0.19 27.98 -27.63
C ILE A 19 1.55 27.57 -27.07
N ILE A 20 2.60 28.38 -27.30
CA ILE A 20 3.94 28.13 -26.75
C ILE A 20 3.90 28.13 -25.22
N ALA A 21 3.24 29.11 -24.59
CA ALA A 21 3.12 29.16 -23.13
C ALA A 21 2.37 27.94 -22.57
N VAL A 22 1.31 27.47 -23.24
CA VAL A 22 0.56 26.26 -22.86
C VAL A 22 1.43 25.01 -23.04
N VAL A 23 2.13 24.86 -24.17
CA VAL A 23 3.01 23.70 -24.43
C VAL A 23 4.18 23.68 -23.45
N VAL A 24 4.83 24.81 -23.18
CA VAL A 24 5.91 24.93 -22.20
C VAL A 24 5.39 24.63 -20.80
N SER A 25 4.23 25.20 -20.41
CA SER A 25 3.62 24.91 -19.10
C SER A 25 3.24 23.45 -18.96
N PHE A 26 2.66 22.82 -19.98
CA PHE A 26 2.31 21.42 -19.98
C PHE A 26 3.55 20.52 -19.91
N THR A 27 4.62 20.88 -20.62
CA THR A 27 5.91 20.17 -20.59
C THR A 27 6.58 20.32 -19.22
N LEU A 28 6.54 21.50 -18.59
CA LEU A 28 7.06 21.74 -17.24
C LEU A 28 6.25 20.99 -16.18
N ILE A 29 4.91 20.98 -16.28
CA ILE A 29 4.04 20.22 -15.40
C ILE A 29 4.25 18.71 -15.59
N ALA A 30 4.44 18.25 -16.83
CA ALA A 30 4.78 16.87 -17.15
C ALA A 30 6.18 16.48 -16.65
N LYS A 31 7.16 17.40 -16.64
CA LYS A 31 8.49 17.17 -16.04
C LYS A 31 8.45 17.17 -14.51
N LYS A 32 7.54 17.92 -13.88
CA LYS A 32 7.31 17.88 -12.42
C LYS A 32 6.44 16.70 -11.99
N LYS A 33 5.74 16.06 -12.93
CA LYS A 33 5.01 14.81 -12.68
C LYS A 33 6.03 13.76 -12.24
N ASN A 34 5.82 13.21 -11.05
CA ASN A 34 6.71 12.23 -10.41
C ASN A 34 8.08 12.78 -10.02
N ALA A 35 8.25 14.09 -9.80
CA ALA A 35 9.48 14.59 -9.21
C ALA A 35 9.61 14.12 -7.74
N LEU A 36 10.82 13.72 -7.34
CA LEU A 36 11.14 13.35 -5.97
C LEU A 36 10.80 14.50 -5.01
N PRO A 37 9.90 14.28 -4.02
CA PRO A 37 9.61 15.28 -3.00
C PRO A 37 10.86 15.68 -2.23
N GLN A 38 10.95 16.96 -1.87
CA GLN A 38 12.03 17.50 -1.06
C GLN A 38 11.54 17.79 0.38
N PRO A 39 12.42 17.68 1.40
CA PRO A 39 13.77 17.11 1.32
C PRO A 39 13.75 15.58 1.05
N ASP A 40 14.80 15.05 0.42
CA ASP A 40 14.96 13.61 0.20
C ASP A 40 15.50 12.92 1.47
N TYR A 41 14.60 12.37 2.28
CA TYR A 41 14.98 11.64 3.50
C TYR A 41 15.73 10.33 3.21
N TYR A 42 15.72 9.80 1.99
CA TYR A 42 16.55 8.67 1.65
C TYR A 42 18.05 9.04 1.58
N GLN A 43 18.41 10.25 1.12
CA GLN A 43 19.80 10.71 1.24
C GLN A 43 20.23 10.85 2.70
N VAL A 44 19.33 11.33 3.57
CA VAL A 44 19.59 11.40 5.01
C VAL A 44 19.80 10.00 5.56
N TYR A 45 18.96 9.02 5.19
CA TYR A 45 19.12 7.63 5.59
C TYR A 45 20.47 7.02 5.20
N LYS A 46 20.99 7.34 4.01
CA LYS A 46 22.29 6.84 3.55
C LYS A 46 23.48 7.46 4.26
N THR A 47 23.35 8.69 4.77
CA THR A 47 24.47 9.48 5.28
C THR A 47 24.39 9.80 6.78
N GLN A 48 23.31 9.39 7.45
CA GLN A 48 23.09 9.58 8.88
C GLN A 48 24.22 8.98 9.71
N ASP A 49 24.56 9.65 10.81
CA ASP A 49 25.32 9.04 11.89
C ASP A 49 24.41 8.09 12.67
N THR A 50 24.81 6.82 12.74
CA THR A 50 24.02 5.73 13.32
C THR A 50 24.35 5.40 14.77
N VAL A 51 25.22 6.19 15.44
CA VAL A 51 25.54 6.01 16.86
C VAL A 51 24.52 6.77 17.72
N PRO A 52 23.72 6.11 18.58
CA PRO A 52 22.78 6.83 19.45
C PRO A 52 23.50 7.65 20.53
N GLU A 53 22.91 8.79 20.91
CA GLU A 53 23.41 9.68 21.96
C GLU A 53 22.30 10.02 22.99
N GLY A 54 22.68 10.24 24.24
CA GLY A 54 21.77 10.63 25.31
C GLY A 54 20.69 9.60 25.64
N LYS A 55 19.54 10.07 26.12
CA LYS A 55 18.34 9.21 26.32
C LYS A 55 17.74 8.84 24.97
N ILE A 56 17.43 7.55 24.77
CA ILE A 56 16.97 7.02 23.49
C ILE A 56 15.47 6.76 23.55
N GLY A 57 14.75 7.18 22.51
CA GLY A 57 13.37 6.78 22.23
C GLY A 57 13.30 6.01 20.92
N VAL A 58 12.55 4.91 20.88
CA VAL A 58 12.20 4.20 19.65
C VAL A 58 10.77 4.57 19.28
N PHE A 59 10.58 5.08 18.07
CA PHE A 59 9.27 5.37 17.49
C PHE A 59 9.02 4.49 16.27
N VAL A 60 8.09 3.54 16.42
CA VAL A 60 7.69 2.65 15.32
C VAL A 60 6.46 3.20 14.62
N THR A 61 6.55 3.36 13.29
CA THR A 61 5.44 3.85 12.47
C THR A 61 5.42 3.25 11.08
N GLY A 62 4.23 3.12 10.51
CA GLY A 62 3.99 2.60 9.17
C GLY A 62 2.51 2.69 8.82
N LEU A 63 2.18 2.35 7.57
CA LEU A 63 0.78 2.16 7.18
C LEU A 63 0.27 0.88 7.87
N ILE A 64 -0.58 1.04 8.88
CA ILE A 64 -1.11 -0.07 9.67
C ILE A 64 -2.62 0.12 9.73
N MET A 65 -3.33 -0.74 9.03
CA MET A 65 -4.76 -0.60 8.84
C MET A 65 -5.51 -0.97 10.13
N PRO A 66 -6.48 -0.17 10.58
CA PRO A 66 -7.29 -0.47 11.76
C PRO A 66 -8.00 -1.82 11.67
N GLU A 67 -8.28 -2.43 12.82
CA GLU A 67 -9.04 -3.69 12.87
C GLU A 67 -10.52 -3.48 12.48
N THR A 68 -11.08 -2.32 12.82
CA THR A 68 -12.45 -1.91 12.51
C THR A 68 -12.45 -0.69 11.61
N MET A 69 -13.51 -0.50 10.83
CA MET A 69 -13.63 0.63 9.91
C MET A 69 -13.39 1.98 10.60
N ASP A 70 -12.43 2.76 10.10
CA ASP A 70 -12.15 4.14 10.50
C ASP A 70 -12.09 5.04 9.26
N ALA A 71 -13.10 5.91 9.12
CA ALA A 71 -13.19 6.81 7.97
C ALA A 71 -12.00 7.79 7.89
N SER A 72 -11.41 8.19 9.02
CA SER A 72 -10.26 9.10 9.06
C SER A 72 -9.02 8.45 8.45
N PHE A 73 -8.83 7.15 8.67
CA PHE A 73 -7.75 6.40 8.04
C PHE A 73 -7.87 6.41 6.51
N PHE A 74 -9.06 6.08 5.99
CA PHE A 74 -9.32 6.05 4.55
C PHE A 74 -9.38 7.45 3.91
N TYR A 75 -9.71 8.47 4.70
CA TYR A 75 -9.57 9.85 4.30
C TYR A 75 -8.09 10.21 4.09
N ASN A 76 -7.25 9.93 5.09
CA ASN A 76 -5.83 10.26 5.08
C ASN A 76 -5.05 9.48 4.01
N ILE A 77 -5.32 8.19 3.83
CA ILE A 77 -4.67 7.40 2.76
C ILE A 77 -5.01 7.95 1.37
N THR A 78 -6.26 8.36 1.15
CA THR A 78 -6.69 8.89 -0.15
C THR A 78 -5.98 10.22 -0.44
N LEU A 79 -5.86 11.09 0.57
CA LEU A 79 -5.11 12.34 0.42
C LEU A 79 -3.61 12.11 0.20
N LYS A 80 -3.01 11.13 0.89
CA LYS A 80 -1.61 10.71 0.65
C LYS A 80 -1.41 10.32 -0.82
N ILE A 81 -2.27 9.45 -1.36
CA ILE A 81 -2.22 9.02 -2.77
C ILE A 81 -2.33 10.22 -3.71
N PHE A 82 -3.28 11.12 -3.47
CA PHE A 82 -3.41 12.34 -4.30
C PHE A 82 -2.16 13.21 -4.24
N ASN A 83 -1.49 13.27 -3.09
CA ASN A 83 -0.29 14.09 -2.91
C ASN A 83 0.93 13.52 -3.60
N ALA A 84 1.06 12.19 -3.60
CA ALA A 84 2.20 11.49 -4.15
C ALA A 84 2.09 11.27 -5.67
N ILE A 85 0.91 10.89 -6.17
CA ILE A 85 0.75 10.44 -7.56
C ILE A 85 0.29 11.56 -8.49
N ILE A 86 -0.48 12.53 -7.99
CA ILE A 86 -1.14 13.54 -8.84
C ILE A 86 -0.36 14.86 -8.77
N PRO A 87 0.25 15.33 -9.87
CA PRO A 87 1.01 16.58 -9.86
C PRO A 87 0.10 17.80 -9.70
N TRP A 88 0.65 18.88 -9.16
CA TRP A 88 0.03 20.20 -9.19
C TRP A 88 0.09 20.78 -10.62
N PRO A 89 -0.97 21.48 -11.11
CA PRO A 89 -2.20 21.84 -10.41
C PRO A 89 -3.31 20.78 -10.46
N PHE A 90 -3.14 19.67 -11.19
CA PHE A 90 -4.20 18.68 -11.41
C PHE A 90 -4.71 18.03 -10.12
N ARG A 91 -3.85 17.90 -9.10
CA ARG A 91 -4.22 17.41 -7.77
C ARG A 91 -5.38 18.18 -7.14
N VAL A 92 -5.50 19.48 -7.45
CA VAL A 92 -6.62 20.31 -6.96
C VAL A 92 -7.95 19.70 -7.37
N PHE A 93 -8.06 19.18 -8.60
CA PHE A 93 -9.30 18.56 -9.09
C PHE A 93 -9.65 17.25 -8.39
N SER A 94 -8.66 16.48 -7.94
CA SER A 94 -8.88 15.25 -7.18
C SER A 94 -9.39 15.51 -5.78
N ARG A 95 -9.16 16.71 -5.24
CA ARG A 95 -9.61 17.15 -3.93
C ARG A 95 -10.97 17.87 -3.96
N ILE A 96 -11.62 17.97 -5.12
CA ILE A 96 -12.91 18.65 -5.22
C ILE A 96 -14.00 17.75 -4.64
N ASP A 97 -14.76 18.30 -3.71
CA ASP A 97 -16.08 17.80 -3.34
C ASP A 97 -17.05 18.15 -4.47
N LYS A 98 -17.42 17.15 -5.27
CA LYS A 98 -18.39 17.26 -6.36
C LYS A 98 -19.81 16.91 -5.91
N GLY A 99 -19.99 16.51 -4.65
CA GLY A 99 -21.21 15.92 -4.13
C GLY A 99 -20.95 14.71 -3.24
N VAL A 100 -22.02 14.15 -2.69
CA VAL A 100 -21.99 12.96 -1.84
C VAL A 100 -21.78 11.73 -2.73
N ALA A 101 -20.67 11.03 -2.52
CA ALA A 101 -20.42 9.76 -3.18
C ALA A 101 -21.24 8.66 -2.48
N LEU A 102 -22.00 7.93 -3.27
CA LEU A 102 -22.92 6.89 -2.83
C LEU A 102 -22.53 5.55 -3.46
N LEU A 103 -22.75 4.46 -2.74
CA LEU A 103 -22.52 3.12 -3.24
C LEU A 103 -23.72 2.23 -2.92
N ASP A 104 -23.99 1.26 -3.78
CA ASP A 104 -24.98 0.21 -3.51
C ASP A 104 -24.31 -0.89 -2.66
N PRO A 105 -24.85 -1.22 -1.46
CA PRO A 105 -24.25 -2.22 -0.58
C PRO A 105 -24.43 -3.67 -1.05
N VAL A 106 -25.24 -3.91 -2.09
CA VAL A 106 -25.45 -5.21 -2.75
C VAL A 106 -24.58 -5.32 -4.00
N LYS A 107 -24.48 -4.24 -4.79
CA LYS A 107 -23.72 -4.17 -6.05
C LYS A 107 -22.61 -3.11 -5.97
N TYR A 108 -21.65 -3.34 -5.07
CA TYR A 108 -20.62 -2.38 -4.70
C TYR A 108 -19.38 -2.35 -5.60
N HIS A 109 -19.26 -3.26 -6.57
CA HIS A 109 -18.08 -3.34 -7.45
C HIS A 109 -18.46 -3.43 -8.94
N GLU A 110 -19.38 -2.57 -9.38
CA GLU A 110 -19.87 -2.56 -10.76
C GLU A 110 -19.03 -1.68 -11.70
N HIS A 111 -18.87 -2.13 -12.95
CA HIS A 111 -18.10 -1.41 -13.99
C HIS A 111 -18.98 -0.67 -15.01
N HIS A 112 -20.29 -0.94 -14.99
CA HIS A 112 -21.28 -0.33 -15.89
C HIS A 112 -22.43 0.26 -15.07
N GLU A 113 -23.16 1.19 -15.67
CA GLU A 113 -24.35 1.76 -15.03
C GLU A 113 -25.41 0.68 -14.79
N PHE A 114 -26.07 0.77 -13.64
CA PHE A 114 -27.15 -0.13 -13.26
C PHE A 114 -28.16 0.63 -12.40
N VAL A 115 -29.34 0.03 -12.20
CA VAL A 115 -30.34 0.53 -11.25
C VAL A 115 -29.94 0.06 -9.85
N PRO A 116 -29.58 0.96 -8.92
CA PRO A 116 -29.21 0.59 -7.56
C PRO A 116 -30.41 -0.01 -6.83
N THR A 117 -30.15 -1.03 -6.03
CA THR A 117 -31.09 -1.64 -5.08
C THR A 117 -31.29 -0.74 -3.87
N GLN A 118 -30.21 -0.09 -3.45
CA GLN A 118 -30.12 0.81 -2.31
C GLN A 118 -28.91 1.73 -2.54
N LEU A 119 -28.86 2.88 -1.86
CA LEU A 119 -27.72 3.78 -1.86
C LEU A 119 -27.38 4.23 -0.45
N VAL A 120 -26.08 4.18 -0.10
CA VAL A 120 -25.57 4.65 1.18
C VAL A 120 -24.42 5.64 1.00
N ASP A 121 -24.35 6.63 1.89
CA ASP A 121 -23.28 7.63 1.95
C ASP A 121 -22.00 7.11 2.65
N PRO A 122 -20.89 7.88 2.68
CA PRO A 122 -19.64 7.49 3.34
C PRO A 122 -19.75 7.19 4.84
N ASP A 123 -20.81 7.65 5.51
CA ASP A 123 -21.06 7.39 6.92
C ASP A 123 -21.97 6.16 7.13
N GLY A 124 -22.52 5.61 6.04
CA GLY A 124 -23.39 4.44 6.05
C GLY A 124 -24.88 4.76 6.10
N ASN A 125 -25.27 6.04 5.95
CA ASN A 125 -26.66 6.44 5.99
C ASN A 125 -27.34 6.19 4.64
N GLU A 126 -28.56 5.67 4.69
CA GLU A 126 -29.44 5.49 3.52
C GLU A 126 -30.17 6.78 3.14
N CYS A 127 -30.28 7.71 4.10
CA CYS A 127 -30.99 8.97 3.96
C CYS A 127 -30.01 10.14 3.96
N ASP A 128 -30.38 11.18 3.23
CA ASP A 128 -29.68 12.45 3.27
C ASP A 128 -30.04 13.27 4.52
N HIS A 129 -29.40 14.42 4.72
CA HIS A 129 -29.61 15.28 5.89
C HIS A 129 -31.05 15.80 6.06
N ASP A 130 -31.84 15.80 4.99
CA ASP A 130 -33.26 16.15 5.01
C ASP A 130 -34.17 14.97 5.42
N GLY A 131 -33.58 13.81 5.74
CA GLY A 131 -34.30 12.58 6.10
C GLY A 131 -34.80 11.80 4.89
N GLU A 132 -34.53 12.25 3.66
CA GLU A 132 -34.99 11.58 2.46
C GLU A 132 -34.01 10.49 1.98
N PRO A 133 -34.50 9.27 1.67
CA PRO A 133 -33.66 8.20 1.14
C PRO A 133 -32.98 8.58 -0.19
N TYR A 134 -31.69 8.27 -0.30
CA TYR A 134 -30.93 8.51 -1.54
C TYR A 134 -31.52 7.76 -2.75
N ILE A 135 -32.17 6.62 -2.53
CA ILE A 135 -32.83 5.85 -3.59
C ILE A 135 -34.01 6.61 -4.20
N GLU A 136 -34.75 7.41 -3.42
CA GLU A 136 -35.83 8.25 -3.94
C GLU A 136 -35.28 9.44 -4.74
N LYS A 137 -34.17 10.03 -4.28
CA LYS A 137 -33.42 11.05 -5.04
C LYS A 137 -32.89 10.50 -6.37
N TYR A 138 -32.45 9.23 -6.40
CA TYR A 138 -32.08 8.54 -7.65
C TYR A 138 -33.27 8.39 -8.60
N LYS A 139 -34.45 7.95 -8.10
CA LYS A 139 -35.67 7.81 -8.92
C LYS A 139 -36.12 9.13 -9.56
N ARG A 140 -35.80 10.28 -8.95
CA ARG A 140 -36.05 11.62 -9.52
C ARG A 140 -34.94 12.16 -10.43
N GLY A 141 -33.86 11.39 -10.64
CA GLY A 141 -32.74 11.78 -11.50
C GLY A 141 -31.76 12.76 -10.84
N GLU A 142 -31.80 12.94 -9.51
CA GLU A 142 -30.89 13.83 -8.78
C GLU A 142 -29.54 13.17 -8.46
N VAL A 143 -29.51 11.84 -8.47
CA VAL A 143 -28.31 11.02 -8.27
C VAL A 143 -27.87 10.46 -9.62
N VAL A 144 -26.60 10.66 -9.97
CA VAL A 144 -26.05 10.25 -11.27
C VAL A 144 -24.96 9.20 -11.12
N TRP A 145 -24.96 8.22 -12.02
CA TRP A 145 -23.86 7.27 -12.14
C TRP A 145 -22.54 7.97 -12.51
N GLN A 146 -21.44 7.50 -11.92
CA GLN A 146 -20.08 7.87 -12.25
C GLN A 146 -19.32 6.59 -12.63
N PRO A 147 -18.88 6.46 -13.90
CA PRO A 147 -18.19 5.25 -14.34
C PRO A 147 -16.81 5.11 -13.69
N PRO A 148 -16.24 3.89 -13.67
CA PRO A 148 -14.86 3.66 -13.28
C PRO A 148 -13.85 4.62 -13.90
N SER A 149 -12.80 4.94 -13.16
CA SER A 149 -11.66 5.68 -13.69
C SER A 149 -10.88 4.84 -14.70
N LYS A 150 -10.71 5.36 -15.92
CA LYS A 150 -9.82 4.75 -16.93
C LYS A 150 -8.33 4.80 -16.55
N ARG A 151 -7.98 5.41 -15.42
CA ARG A 151 -6.59 5.56 -14.92
C ARG A 151 -6.25 4.60 -13.78
N ILE A 152 -7.19 3.74 -13.39
CA ILE A 152 -7.00 2.76 -12.32
C ILE A 152 -7.50 1.44 -12.87
N TYR A 153 -6.60 0.45 -12.96
CA TYR A 153 -6.95 -0.87 -13.44
C TYR A 153 -7.96 -1.53 -12.48
N LEU A 154 -9.05 -2.07 -13.04
CA LEU A 154 -10.17 -2.68 -12.31
C LEU A 154 -10.85 -1.77 -11.28
N ASP A 155 -10.86 -0.45 -11.51
CA ASP A 155 -11.68 0.47 -10.72
C ASP A 155 -13.18 0.17 -10.88
N HIS A 156 -13.96 0.51 -9.86
CA HIS A 156 -15.42 0.38 -9.87
C HIS A 156 -16.10 1.74 -10.05
N GLY A 157 -17.34 1.76 -10.53
CA GLY A 157 -18.16 2.96 -10.57
C GLY A 157 -18.83 3.24 -9.23
N TYR A 158 -19.51 4.37 -9.14
CA TYR A 158 -20.24 4.81 -7.95
C TYR A 158 -21.35 5.78 -8.34
N PHE A 159 -22.24 6.12 -7.42
CA PHE A 159 -23.29 7.12 -7.63
C PHE A 159 -22.90 8.45 -6.98
N LEU A 160 -23.32 9.57 -7.56
CA LEU A 160 -23.00 10.90 -7.06
C LEU A 160 -24.27 11.73 -6.92
N TYR A 161 -24.61 12.10 -5.70
CA TYR A 161 -25.64 13.08 -5.42
C TYR A 161 -25.04 14.49 -5.43
N LYS A 162 -25.58 15.39 -6.27
CA LYS A 162 -25.03 16.74 -6.49
C LYS A 162 -25.82 17.86 -5.78
N GLY A 163 -26.92 17.54 -5.10
CA GLY A 163 -27.76 18.54 -4.44
C GLY A 163 -27.07 19.28 -3.29
N ARG A 164 -26.03 18.67 -2.70
CA ARG A 164 -25.15 19.33 -1.71
C ARG A 164 -23.71 18.81 -1.77
N LYS A 165 -22.83 19.46 -1.01
CA LYS A 165 -21.48 18.98 -0.72
C LYS A 165 -21.50 17.89 0.35
N GLY A 166 -20.58 16.94 0.25
CA GLY A 166 -20.39 15.86 1.22
C GLY A 166 -19.49 16.22 2.39
N GLY A 167 -18.75 17.33 2.33
CA GLY A 167 -17.76 17.73 3.35
C GLY A 167 -16.37 17.13 3.13
N MET A 168 -16.16 16.40 2.03
CA MET A 168 -14.88 15.78 1.66
C MET A 168 -14.78 15.61 0.14
N PRO A 169 -13.58 15.39 -0.42
CA PRO A 169 -13.45 15.06 -1.83
C PRO A 169 -14.32 13.84 -2.19
N SER A 170 -15.09 13.90 -3.28
CA SER A 170 -16.04 12.81 -3.59
C SER A 170 -15.33 11.47 -3.84
N LEU A 171 -14.10 11.50 -4.35
CA LEU A 171 -13.27 10.29 -4.50
C LEU A 171 -12.84 9.72 -3.14
N THR A 172 -12.67 10.55 -2.13
CA THR A 172 -12.44 10.10 -0.75
C THR A 172 -13.69 9.43 -0.19
N GLY A 173 -14.86 10.03 -0.40
CA GLY A 173 -16.14 9.40 -0.03
C GLY A 173 -16.35 8.04 -0.72
N LYS A 174 -15.97 7.92 -2.00
CA LYS A 174 -15.95 6.64 -2.73
C LYS A 174 -15.04 5.61 -2.05
N THR A 175 -13.81 5.98 -1.70
CA THR A 175 -12.87 5.07 -1.01
C THR A 175 -13.40 4.64 0.35
N ILE A 176 -13.99 5.55 1.13
CA ILE A 176 -14.58 5.24 2.45
C ILE A 176 -15.76 4.28 2.29
N ASN A 177 -16.65 4.51 1.33
CA ASN A 177 -17.74 3.58 1.00
C ASN A 177 -17.22 2.19 0.62
N LYS A 178 -16.22 2.14 -0.28
CA LYS A 178 -15.59 0.88 -0.69
C LYS A 178 -15.03 0.14 0.52
N ALA A 179 -14.29 0.84 1.38
CA ALA A 179 -13.72 0.22 2.58
C ALA A 179 -14.81 -0.30 3.53
N ARG A 180 -15.81 0.54 3.85
CA ARG A 180 -16.90 0.17 4.76
C ARG A 180 -17.66 -1.05 4.25
N ILE A 181 -18.06 -1.04 2.99
CA ILE A 181 -18.90 -2.09 2.40
C ILE A 181 -18.07 -3.32 2.07
N TRP A 182 -16.94 -3.18 1.38
CA TRP A 182 -16.19 -4.33 0.90
C TRP A 182 -15.23 -4.87 1.96
N TYR A 183 -14.42 -4.03 2.59
CA TYR A 183 -13.38 -4.52 3.52
C TYR A 183 -13.87 -4.80 4.93
N TYR A 184 -14.93 -4.13 5.39
CA TYR A 184 -15.40 -4.24 6.79
C TYR A 184 -16.86 -4.68 6.94
N ASP A 185 -17.53 -5.09 5.86
CA ASP A 185 -18.90 -5.62 5.94
C ASP A 185 -19.13 -6.84 5.04
N LYS A 186 -19.39 -6.62 3.75
CA LYS A 186 -19.85 -7.65 2.81
C LYS A 186 -18.74 -8.53 2.27
N GLY A 187 -17.51 -8.03 2.15
CA GLY A 187 -16.41 -8.79 1.57
C GLY A 187 -15.66 -9.69 2.55
N ILE A 188 -15.92 -9.58 3.86
CA ILE A 188 -15.33 -10.46 4.87
C ILE A 188 -16.32 -10.76 5.98
N LYS A 189 -16.52 -12.04 6.30
CA LYS A 189 -17.51 -12.49 7.28
C LYS A 189 -17.26 -11.93 8.68
N GLN A 190 -15.99 -11.73 9.04
CA GLN A 190 -15.56 -11.24 10.34
C GLN A 190 -15.78 -9.73 10.56
N LYS A 191 -16.06 -8.97 9.48
CA LYS A 191 -16.24 -7.51 9.51
C LYS A 191 -15.08 -6.73 10.15
N ARG A 192 -13.88 -7.33 10.11
CA ARG A 192 -12.65 -6.85 10.73
C ARG A 192 -11.46 -7.31 9.93
N LEU A 193 -10.36 -6.56 10.00
CA LEU A 193 -9.13 -6.87 9.29
C LEU A 193 -7.97 -7.23 10.25
N PRO A 194 -7.13 -8.21 9.88
CA PRO A 194 -6.01 -8.69 10.70
C PRO A 194 -4.83 -7.73 10.84
N HIS A 195 -4.72 -6.73 9.96
CA HIS A 195 -3.48 -5.96 9.79
C HIS A 195 -3.00 -5.30 11.10
N TRP A 196 -3.91 -4.64 11.83
CA TRP A 196 -3.57 -4.00 13.11
C TRP A 196 -2.99 -5.00 14.10
N GLN A 197 -3.72 -6.09 14.38
CA GLN A 197 -3.31 -7.07 15.38
C GLN A 197 -2.01 -7.78 14.97
N GLY A 198 -1.91 -8.23 13.72
CA GLY A 198 -0.73 -8.93 13.21
C GLY A 198 0.52 -8.06 13.23
N THR A 199 0.42 -6.81 12.80
CA THR A 199 1.56 -5.88 12.83
C THR A 199 1.94 -5.50 14.26
N PHE A 200 0.98 -5.21 15.14
CA PHE A 200 1.31 -4.91 16.54
C PHE A 200 1.84 -6.11 17.33
N ALA A 201 1.49 -7.35 16.96
CA ALA A 201 2.13 -8.54 17.52
C ALA A 201 3.64 -8.55 17.21
N VAL A 202 4.04 -8.22 15.98
CA VAL A 202 5.46 -8.09 15.59
C VAL A 202 6.14 -6.94 16.35
N ILE A 203 5.51 -5.77 16.37
CA ILE A 203 6.04 -4.57 17.05
C ILE A 203 6.25 -4.85 18.54
N ASN A 204 5.25 -5.44 19.21
CA ASN A 204 5.32 -5.73 20.65
C ASN A 204 6.31 -6.86 20.96
N GLY A 205 6.38 -7.90 20.13
CA GLY A 205 7.36 -8.97 20.28
C GLY A 205 8.80 -8.45 20.19
N ALA A 206 9.08 -7.52 19.26
CA ALA A 206 10.39 -6.88 19.17
C ALA A 206 10.64 -5.92 20.34
N ARG A 207 9.63 -5.12 20.73
CA ARG A 207 9.70 -4.23 21.90
C ARG A 207 10.14 -4.98 23.15
N ASP A 208 9.49 -6.09 23.46
CA ASP A 208 9.74 -6.82 24.71
C ASP A 208 11.20 -7.31 24.78
N ARG A 209 11.75 -7.72 23.64
CA ARG A 209 13.17 -8.10 23.53
C ARG A 209 14.12 -6.91 23.61
N ILE A 210 13.77 -5.79 22.98
CA ILE A 210 14.54 -4.55 23.07
C ILE A 210 14.58 -4.04 24.50
N LEU A 211 13.44 -3.97 25.21
CA LEU A 211 13.38 -3.49 26.59
C LEU A 211 14.04 -4.46 27.57
N ALA A 212 14.05 -5.76 27.29
CA ALA A 212 14.82 -6.71 28.08
C ALA A 212 16.34 -6.48 27.97
N LYS A 213 16.83 -6.03 26.79
CA LYS A 213 18.26 -5.77 26.55
C LYS A 213 18.68 -4.33 26.88
N TYR A 214 17.78 -3.37 26.68
CA TYR A 214 17.99 -1.92 26.83
C TYR A 214 16.85 -1.31 27.66
N PRO A 215 16.84 -1.51 28.99
CA PRO A 215 15.70 -1.13 29.84
C PRO A 215 15.43 0.37 29.92
N ASP A 216 16.42 1.20 29.60
CA ASP A 216 16.31 2.68 29.64
C ASP A 216 15.74 3.29 28.35
N VAL A 217 15.43 2.47 27.34
CA VAL A 217 14.85 2.94 26.07
C VAL A 217 13.36 3.23 26.25
N GLU A 218 12.94 4.42 25.84
CA GLU A 218 11.52 4.74 25.73
C GLU A 218 10.95 4.17 24.42
N TRP A 219 9.71 3.72 24.44
CA TRP A 219 9.07 3.10 23.27
C TRP A 219 7.68 3.65 23.01
N ARG A 220 7.40 4.04 21.75
CA ARG A 220 6.03 4.32 21.27
C ARG A 220 5.86 3.79 19.86
N ALA A 221 4.60 3.47 19.51
CA ALA A 221 4.24 3.01 18.18
C ALA A 221 2.86 3.54 17.77
N ALA A 222 2.71 3.91 16.50
CA ALA A 222 1.47 4.43 15.92
C ALA A 222 1.37 4.09 14.43
N THR A 223 0.16 4.08 13.87
CA THR A 223 0.02 4.12 12.41
C THR A 223 0.32 5.51 11.87
N SER A 224 0.93 5.58 10.69
CA SER A 224 1.25 6.83 9.99
C SER A 224 0.02 7.56 9.43
N LEU A 225 -1.17 6.96 9.45
CA LEU A 225 -2.38 7.52 8.86
C LEU A 225 -3.40 8.06 9.87
N LEU A 226 -3.10 7.97 11.17
CA LEU A 226 -3.86 8.64 12.23
C LEU A 226 -3.00 9.77 12.81
N TYR A 227 -2.89 10.86 12.05
CA TYR A 227 -1.92 11.93 12.27
C TYR A 227 -1.91 12.50 13.70
N TYR A 228 -3.08 12.73 14.28
CA TYR A 228 -3.17 13.25 15.66
C TYR A 228 -2.55 12.28 16.67
N GLN A 229 -2.92 11.00 16.61
CA GLN A 229 -2.41 9.97 17.52
C GLN A 229 -0.90 9.76 17.34
N MET A 230 -0.44 9.72 16.08
CA MET A 230 0.99 9.61 15.76
C MET A 230 1.78 10.77 16.36
N LYS A 231 1.32 12.00 16.15
CA LYS A 231 1.96 13.20 16.69
C LYS A 231 2.00 13.18 18.22
N GLN A 232 0.88 12.89 18.88
CA GLN A 232 0.81 12.81 20.34
C GLN A 232 1.83 11.81 20.90
N LYS A 233 1.85 10.59 20.37
CA LYS A 233 2.79 9.55 20.84
C LYS A 233 4.25 9.91 20.59
N LEU A 234 4.55 10.63 19.51
CA LEU A 234 5.91 11.07 19.26
C LEU A 234 6.32 12.20 20.22
N PHE A 235 5.40 13.11 20.55
CA PHE A 235 5.64 14.15 21.56
C PHE A 235 5.85 13.54 22.94
N GLU A 236 5.10 12.49 23.30
CA GLU A 236 5.33 11.75 24.55
C GLU A 236 6.76 11.20 24.69
N LEU A 237 7.40 10.74 23.60
CA LEU A 237 8.81 10.34 23.63
C LEU A 237 9.74 11.54 23.86
N LEU A 238 9.48 12.66 23.19
CA LEU A 238 10.28 13.88 23.30
C LEU A 238 10.18 14.49 24.70
N ASP A 239 8.97 14.53 25.26
CA ASP A 239 8.68 15.03 26.61
C ASP A 239 9.24 14.11 27.70
N ALA A 240 9.44 12.82 27.40
CA ALA A 240 10.18 11.90 28.26
C ALA A 240 11.70 12.18 28.30
N GLY A 241 12.17 13.20 27.58
CA GLY A 241 13.56 13.66 27.59
C GLY A 241 14.47 12.91 26.62
N CYS A 242 13.91 12.19 25.63
CA CYS A 242 14.71 11.53 24.61
C CYS A 242 15.49 12.55 23.76
N GLU A 243 16.78 12.31 23.61
CA GLU A 243 17.71 13.13 22.80
C GLU A 243 17.99 12.48 21.44
N THR A 244 17.92 11.15 21.37
CA THR A 244 17.94 10.39 20.11
C THR A 244 16.61 9.67 19.90
N ILE A 245 16.00 9.88 18.74
CA ILE A 245 14.82 9.13 18.28
C ILE A 245 15.24 8.17 17.17
N ILE A 246 15.05 6.87 17.41
CA ILE A 246 15.19 5.83 16.39
C ILE A 246 13.83 5.64 15.72
N LEU A 247 13.74 5.94 14.42
CA LEU A 247 12.58 5.68 13.59
C LEU A 247 12.68 4.29 12.96
N ALA A 248 11.59 3.54 13.02
CA ALA A 248 11.50 2.23 12.40
C ALA A 248 10.12 1.99 11.79
N ALA A 249 10.07 1.24 10.69
CA ALA A 249 8.84 0.73 10.11
C ALA A 249 8.94 -0.80 10.01
N PRO A 250 7.87 -1.54 10.34
CA PRO A 250 7.89 -3.00 10.27
C PRO A 250 7.70 -3.48 8.81
N MET A 251 8.63 -3.09 7.94
CA MET A 251 8.57 -3.30 6.48
C MET A 251 9.84 -3.97 5.97
N ALA A 252 9.67 -4.97 5.12
CA ALA A 252 10.79 -5.73 4.55
C ALA A 252 11.74 -4.85 3.72
N ILE A 253 11.19 -3.89 2.98
CA ILE A 253 11.90 -2.91 2.17
C ILE A 253 11.25 -1.56 2.42
N TYR A 254 12.04 -0.51 2.60
CA TYR A 254 11.53 0.85 2.66
C TYR A 254 11.41 1.46 1.28
N SER A 255 10.41 2.31 1.13
CA SER A 255 10.12 3.05 -0.08
C SER A 255 10.01 4.55 0.21
N HIS A 256 10.21 5.36 -0.82
CA HIS A 256 9.85 6.75 -0.76
C HIS A 256 8.36 6.98 -0.59
N PHE A 257 7.50 6.09 -1.12
CA PHE A 257 6.06 6.27 -1.06
C PHE A 257 5.47 6.00 0.33
N GLU A 258 5.93 4.94 1.00
CA GLU A 258 5.43 4.50 2.31
C GLU A 258 6.20 5.08 3.50
N GLU A 259 7.53 5.14 3.43
CA GLU A 259 8.38 5.57 4.54
C GLU A 259 8.93 6.97 4.34
N PHE A 260 9.85 7.16 3.38
CA PHE A 260 10.65 8.39 3.33
C PHE A 260 9.84 9.65 3.02
N ASN A 261 8.75 9.56 2.23
CA ASN A 261 7.84 10.70 2.01
C ASN A 261 6.50 10.57 2.73
N SER A 262 6.36 9.62 3.67
CA SER A 262 5.16 9.49 4.48
C SER A 262 5.52 9.28 5.95
N SER A 263 5.66 8.04 6.44
CA SER A 263 5.78 7.80 7.88
C SER A 263 6.98 8.50 8.52
N PHE A 264 8.18 8.41 7.94
CA PHE A 264 9.38 9.07 8.47
C PHE A 264 9.34 10.57 8.25
N ARG A 265 8.80 11.04 7.13
CA ARG A 265 8.61 12.47 6.87
C ARG A 265 7.72 13.12 7.93
N HIS A 266 6.58 12.51 8.26
CA HIS A 266 5.70 13.04 9.30
C HIS A 266 6.39 13.07 10.68
N CYS A 267 7.17 12.04 11.03
CA CYS A 267 7.98 12.07 12.25
C CYS A 267 8.95 13.26 12.27
N MET A 268 9.68 13.49 11.18
CA MET A 268 10.62 14.60 11.06
C MET A 268 9.93 15.96 11.19
N GLU A 269 8.76 16.12 10.54
CA GLU A 269 7.93 17.33 10.63
C GLU A 269 7.46 17.60 12.06
N TYR A 270 6.98 16.57 12.77
CA TYR A 270 6.54 16.68 14.15
C TYR A 270 7.69 16.92 15.14
N ILE A 271 8.84 16.27 14.97
CA ILE A 271 10.03 16.54 15.78
C ILE A 271 10.45 18.00 15.60
N HIS A 272 10.49 18.50 14.36
CA HIS A 272 10.81 19.90 14.10
C HIS A 272 9.81 20.85 14.75
N GLU A 273 8.51 20.55 14.67
CA GLU A 273 7.46 21.33 15.34
C GLU A 273 7.69 21.38 16.86
N TRP A 274 7.96 20.24 17.49
CA TRP A 274 8.24 20.18 18.93
C TRP A 274 9.48 21.00 19.30
N GLN A 275 10.55 20.95 18.49
CA GLN A 275 11.78 21.73 18.72
C GLN A 275 11.56 23.25 18.65
N GLN A 276 10.62 23.73 17.81
CA GLN A 276 10.28 25.16 17.76
C GLN A 276 9.70 25.66 19.10
N GLY A 277 9.03 24.79 19.86
CA GLY A 277 8.53 25.08 21.20
C GLY A 277 9.56 24.93 22.32
N HIS A 278 10.72 24.33 22.05
CA HIS A 278 11.73 23.95 23.07
C HIS A 278 13.11 24.47 22.68
N SER A 279 13.32 25.78 22.84
CA SER A 279 14.57 26.47 22.46
C SER A 279 15.81 25.78 23.05
N GLY A 280 16.81 25.55 22.18
CA GLY A 280 18.07 24.90 22.54
C GLY A 280 18.05 23.37 22.55
N LYS A 281 16.89 22.72 22.38
CA LYS A 281 16.80 21.25 22.27
C LYS A 281 17.01 20.79 20.82
N LYS A 282 18.04 19.97 20.60
CA LYS A 282 18.29 19.31 19.32
C LYS A 282 18.04 17.81 19.45
N ILE A 283 17.15 17.28 18.62
CA ILE A 283 16.86 15.85 18.57
C ILE A 283 17.68 15.22 17.46
N LYS A 284 18.46 14.19 17.79
CA LYS A 284 19.10 13.32 16.81
C LYS A 284 18.06 12.31 16.33
N VAL A 285 17.97 12.11 15.02
CA VAL A 285 17.06 11.13 14.43
C VAL A 285 17.87 10.09 13.67
N ILE A 286 17.62 8.82 13.95
CA ILE A 286 18.24 7.69 13.26
C ILE A 286 17.14 6.82 12.66
N MET A 287 17.14 6.63 11.34
CA MET A 287 16.27 5.68 10.66
C MET A 287 16.95 4.30 10.64
N SER A 288 16.32 3.33 11.29
CA SER A 288 16.78 1.92 11.32
C SER A 288 16.82 1.29 9.92
N PRO A 289 17.64 0.25 9.69
CA PRO A 289 17.59 -0.50 8.42
C PRO A 289 16.26 -1.26 8.28
N PRO A 290 15.77 -1.51 7.05
CA PRO A 290 14.58 -2.32 6.85
C PRO A 290 14.81 -3.77 7.29
N MET A 291 13.76 -4.44 7.78
CA MET A 291 13.90 -5.78 8.36
C MET A 291 14.26 -6.86 7.32
N GLY A 292 14.02 -6.63 6.03
CA GLY A 292 14.41 -7.55 4.96
C GLY A 292 15.93 -7.67 4.76
N HIS A 293 16.73 -6.77 5.34
CA HIS A 293 18.19 -6.90 5.35
C HIS A 293 18.67 -8.04 6.27
N PHE A 294 17.81 -8.57 7.13
CA PHE A 294 18.14 -9.63 8.08
C PHE A 294 17.53 -10.94 7.61
N GLN A 295 18.34 -12.00 7.64
CA GLN A 295 17.96 -13.34 7.17
C GLN A 295 16.63 -13.86 7.76
N PRO A 296 16.29 -13.64 9.05
CA PRO A 296 15.05 -14.15 9.61
C PRO A 296 13.81 -13.72 8.83
N MET A 297 13.78 -12.51 8.25
CA MET A 297 12.64 -12.08 7.45
C MET A 297 12.42 -12.97 6.22
N ARG A 298 13.51 -13.45 5.59
CA ARG A 298 13.40 -14.41 4.48
C ARG A 298 13.01 -15.80 4.98
N GLN A 299 13.59 -16.22 6.11
CA GLN A 299 13.31 -17.51 6.73
C GLN A 299 11.81 -17.72 7.01
N ALA A 300 11.12 -16.66 7.43
CA ALA A 300 9.67 -16.69 7.69
C ALA A 300 8.86 -17.19 6.47
N PHE A 301 9.15 -16.66 5.29
CA PHE A 301 8.50 -17.08 4.05
C PHE A 301 9.03 -18.41 3.52
N ILE A 302 10.32 -18.70 3.72
CA ILE A 302 10.92 -19.95 3.27
C ILE A 302 10.33 -21.15 4.04
N GLU A 303 10.12 -21.04 5.35
CA GLU A 303 9.46 -22.09 6.13
C GLU A 303 8.01 -22.27 5.70
N MET A 304 7.28 -21.18 5.53
CA MET A 304 5.90 -21.23 5.02
C MET A 304 5.80 -21.82 3.62
N LEU A 305 6.78 -21.57 2.75
CA LEU A 305 6.86 -22.19 1.44
C LEU A 305 7.19 -23.69 1.55
N LYS A 306 8.14 -24.09 2.39
CA LYS A 306 8.46 -25.52 2.61
C LYS A 306 7.25 -26.30 3.06
N ASP A 307 6.53 -25.80 4.06
CA ASP A 307 5.31 -26.44 4.55
C ASP A 307 4.26 -26.62 3.44
N ARG A 308 4.17 -25.68 2.49
CA ARG A 308 3.33 -25.85 1.30
C ARG A 308 3.89 -26.91 0.35
N LEU A 309 5.18 -26.85 0.02
CA LEU A 309 5.82 -27.77 -0.93
C LEU A 309 5.79 -29.22 -0.42
N ASP A 310 5.89 -29.44 0.89
CA ASP A 310 5.80 -30.75 1.54
C ASP A 310 4.43 -31.42 1.37
N THR A 311 3.38 -30.66 1.01
CA THR A 311 2.05 -31.21 0.70
C THR A 311 1.90 -31.67 -0.75
N LEU A 312 2.86 -31.35 -1.63
CA LEU A 312 2.74 -31.61 -3.06
C LEU A 312 3.24 -33.02 -3.44
N PRO A 313 2.69 -33.64 -4.50
CA PRO A 313 3.21 -34.90 -5.02
C PRO A 313 4.68 -34.78 -5.46
N GLN A 314 5.49 -35.81 -5.17
CA GLN A 314 6.95 -35.79 -5.44
C GLN A 314 7.30 -35.48 -6.90
N ASN A 315 6.53 -35.97 -7.87
CA ASN A 315 6.78 -35.77 -9.31
C ASN A 315 5.99 -34.60 -9.93
N ALA A 316 5.33 -33.78 -9.11
CA ALA A 316 4.61 -32.61 -9.60
C ALA A 316 5.54 -31.62 -10.31
N SER A 317 4.99 -30.78 -11.17
CA SER A 317 5.65 -29.63 -11.75
C SER A 317 5.21 -28.34 -11.06
N VAL A 318 6.16 -27.53 -10.61
CA VAL A 318 5.90 -26.37 -9.72
C VAL A 318 6.54 -25.09 -10.26
N THR A 319 5.75 -24.02 -10.33
CA THR A 319 6.26 -22.64 -10.43
C THR A 319 6.06 -21.93 -9.09
N VAL A 320 7.07 -21.25 -8.59
CA VAL A 320 6.92 -20.29 -7.48
C VAL A 320 7.00 -18.87 -8.03
N ALA A 321 5.92 -18.12 -7.87
CA ALA A 321 5.83 -16.71 -8.20
C ALA A 321 6.13 -15.89 -6.94
N VAL A 322 7.36 -15.38 -6.83
CA VAL A 322 7.74 -14.43 -5.77
C VAL A 322 7.12 -13.09 -6.13
N THR A 323 6.12 -12.66 -5.37
CA THR A 323 5.32 -11.47 -5.67
C THR A 323 5.72 -10.32 -4.75
N VAL A 324 5.84 -9.14 -5.35
CA VAL A 324 5.93 -7.87 -4.65
C VAL A 324 4.66 -7.07 -4.94
N HIS A 325 4.26 -6.17 -4.06
CA HIS A 325 3.14 -5.25 -4.30
C HIS A 325 3.38 -4.52 -5.63
N GLY A 326 4.57 -3.97 -5.81
CA GLY A 326 4.97 -3.35 -7.07
C GLY A 326 4.64 -1.86 -7.15
N MET A 327 5.28 -1.20 -8.11
CA MET A 327 5.11 0.21 -8.43
C MET A 327 5.46 0.41 -9.92
N PRO A 328 5.04 1.51 -10.55
CA PRO A 328 5.43 1.78 -11.92
C PRO A 328 6.86 2.36 -11.93
N TRP A 329 7.87 1.50 -11.74
CA TRP A 329 9.27 1.89 -11.48
C TRP A 329 9.88 2.81 -12.55
N ASP A 330 9.53 2.62 -13.82
CA ASP A 330 9.95 3.49 -14.94
C ASP A 330 9.49 4.94 -14.77
N HIS A 331 8.39 5.15 -14.04
CA HIS A 331 7.82 6.46 -13.74
C HIS A 331 8.40 7.07 -12.46
N PHE A 332 9.09 6.28 -11.64
CA PHE A 332 9.65 6.64 -10.35
C PHE A 332 11.05 6.02 -10.18
N SER A 333 11.97 6.31 -11.11
CA SER A 333 13.31 5.69 -11.13
C SER A 333 14.23 6.12 -9.97
N TRP A 334 13.83 7.13 -9.20
CA TRP A 334 14.51 7.63 -8.01
C TRP A 334 14.11 6.90 -6.73
N GLU A 335 13.19 5.94 -6.84
CA GLU A 335 12.58 5.28 -5.70
C GLU A 335 13.63 4.40 -4.97
N ALA A 336 13.70 4.54 -3.64
CA ALA A 336 14.69 3.90 -2.76
C ALA A 336 14.56 2.37 -2.67
N TRP A 337 13.35 1.83 -2.78
CA TRP A 337 13.07 0.40 -2.92
C TRP A 337 13.92 -0.21 -4.03
N LEU A 338 14.16 0.47 -5.15
CA LEU A 338 15.00 -0.09 -6.23
C LEU A 338 16.44 -0.39 -5.78
N GLU A 339 17.01 0.43 -4.88
CA GLU A 339 18.34 0.24 -4.31
C GLU A 339 18.33 -0.71 -3.10
N LEU A 340 17.25 -0.69 -2.30
CA LEU A 340 17.12 -1.49 -1.07
C LEU A 340 16.62 -2.93 -1.33
N ALA A 341 15.83 -3.15 -2.38
CA ALA A 341 15.18 -4.43 -2.66
C ALA A 341 16.15 -5.60 -2.90
N PRO A 342 17.29 -5.45 -3.61
CA PRO A 342 18.17 -6.59 -3.91
C PRO A 342 18.63 -7.38 -2.67
N ALA A 343 18.87 -6.70 -1.54
CA ALA A 343 19.27 -7.35 -0.29
C ALA A 343 18.20 -8.30 0.28
N TYR A 344 16.93 -8.09 -0.09
CA TYR A 344 15.79 -8.89 0.35
C TYR A 344 15.20 -9.74 -0.78
N ARG A 345 14.67 -9.11 -1.83
CA ARG A 345 13.95 -9.74 -2.94
C ARG A 345 14.83 -10.71 -3.71
N ASP A 346 16.03 -10.29 -4.12
CA ASP A 346 16.89 -11.13 -4.96
C ASP A 346 17.45 -12.29 -4.13
N LYS A 347 17.81 -12.03 -2.87
CA LYS A 347 18.17 -13.09 -1.91
C LYS A 347 17.01 -14.05 -1.62
N MET A 348 15.77 -13.57 -1.58
CA MET A 348 14.60 -14.44 -1.46
C MET A 348 14.47 -15.37 -2.67
N VAL A 349 14.68 -14.86 -3.89
CA VAL A 349 14.67 -15.68 -5.10
C VAL A 349 15.77 -16.73 -5.07
N GLU A 350 16.98 -16.37 -4.64
CA GLU A 350 18.07 -17.33 -4.42
C GLU A 350 17.65 -18.42 -3.41
N ASP A 351 17.12 -18.02 -2.24
CA ASP A 351 16.68 -18.94 -1.19
C ASP A 351 15.55 -19.87 -1.68
N VAL A 352 14.58 -19.36 -2.44
CA VAL A 352 13.50 -20.16 -3.05
C VAL A 352 14.06 -21.17 -4.05
N ASN A 353 15.01 -20.78 -4.90
CA ASN A 353 15.68 -21.70 -5.82
C ASN A 353 16.42 -22.81 -5.06
N THR A 354 17.14 -22.47 -3.99
CA THR A 354 17.82 -23.44 -3.13
C THR A 354 16.82 -24.41 -2.48
N VAL A 355 15.67 -23.93 -2.02
CA VAL A 355 14.63 -24.78 -1.45
C VAL A 355 14.07 -25.75 -2.49
N LEU A 356 13.67 -25.25 -3.66
CA LEU A 356 13.11 -26.08 -4.73
C LEU A 356 14.10 -27.13 -5.25
N ALA A 357 15.41 -26.86 -5.21
CA ALA A 357 16.44 -27.81 -5.60
C ALA A 357 16.36 -29.13 -4.79
N ASN A 358 15.87 -29.08 -3.54
CA ASN A 358 15.77 -30.24 -2.65
C ASN A 358 14.56 -31.15 -2.89
N TYR A 359 13.60 -30.74 -3.73
CA TYR A 359 12.40 -31.53 -4.03
C TYR A 359 12.54 -32.32 -5.33
N SER A 360 11.88 -33.47 -5.46
CA SER A 360 11.95 -34.32 -6.66
C SER A 360 10.99 -33.92 -7.80
N PHE A 361 10.53 -32.67 -7.84
CA PHE A 361 9.59 -32.16 -8.84
C PHE A 361 10.10 -32.32 -10.27
N SER A 362 9.20 -32.71 -11.18
CA SER A 362 9.52 -33.00 -12.59
C SER A 362 9.90 -31.76 -13.40
N LYS A 363 9.37 -30.59 -13.03
CA LYS A 363 9.72 -29.27 -13.58
C LYS A 363 9.63 -28.24 -12.47
N LYS A 364 10.58 -27.31 -12.43
CA LYS A 364 10.67 -26.26 -11.39
C LYS A 364 10.91 -24.92 -12.06
N ASN A 365 10.28 -23.88 -11.56
CA ASN A 365 10.51 -22.52 -12.04
C ASN A 365 10.30 -21.51 -10.91
N VAL A 366 11.07 -20.43 -10.93
CA VAL A 366 10.93 -19.31 -10.00
C VAL A 366 10.88 -18.03 -10.81
N VAL A 367 9.85 -17.23 -10.59
CA VAL A 367 9.68 -15.94 -11.27
C VAL A 367 9.43 -14.84 -10.25
N VAL A 368 9.87 -13.63 -10.58
CA VAL A 368 9.52 -12.40 -9.84
C VAL A 368 8.42 -11.68 -10.61
N CYS A 369 7.38 -11.25 -9.89
CA CYS A 369 6.24 -10.56 -10.48
C CYS A 369 5.65 -9.51 -9.54
N GLN A 370 4.76 -8.68 -10.06
CA GLN A 370 4.10 -7.59 -9.33
C GLN A 370 2.59 -7.82 -9.25
N ASP A 371 2.01 -7.60 -8.06
CA ASP A 371 0.57 -7.67 -7.83
C ASP A 371 -0.15 -6.40 -8.33
N GLU A 372 0.52 -5.25 -8.28
CA GLU A 372 0.04 -3.95 -8.70
C GLU A 372 0.93 -3.33 -9.79
N PHE A 373 0.37 -2.38 -10.55
CA PHE A 373 1.04 -1.55 -11.57
C PHE A 373 1.68 -2.26 -12.77
N ALA A 374 1.83 -3.59 -12.76
CA ALA A 374 2.07 -4.41 -13.94
C ALA A 374 0.74 -4.68 -14.69
N ASP A 375 0.03 -3.62 -15.05
CA ASP A 375 -1.32 -3.68 -15.61
C ASP A 375 -1.43 -2.86 -16.91
N PRO A 376 -2.50 -3.04 -17.72
CA PRO A 376 -2.66 -2.32 -18.98
C PRO A 376 -2.71 -0.79 -18.87
N VAL A 377 -2.89 -0.22 -17.67
CA VAL A 377 -2.91 1.23 -17.45
C VAL A 377 -1.51 1.77 -17.20
N TRP A 378 -0.75 1.12 -16.31
CA TRP A 378 0.56 1.59 -15.87
C TRP A 378 1.75 0.95 -16.60
N ASP A 379 1.55 -0.25 -17.15
CA ASP A 379 2.52 -0.98 -17.96
C ASP A 379 1.86 -1.55 -19.24
N PRO A 380 1.36 -0.69 -20.16
CA PRO A 380 0.71 -1.12 -21.39
C PRO A 380 1.64 -1.85 -22.37
N LYS A 381 2.96 -1.81 -22.13
CA LYS A 381 3.97 -2.50 -22.93
C LYS A 381 4.42 -3.81 -22.29
N GLU A 382 3.82 -4.19 -21.17
CA GLU A 382 4.06 -5.46 -20.49
C GLU A 382 5.54 -5.69 -20.10
N LYS A 383 6.26 -4.62 -19.76
CA LYS A 383 7.66 -4.69 -19.34
C LYS A 383 7.85 -5.46 -18.04
N TYR A 384 6.90 -5.35 -17.13
CA TYR A 384 6.89 -6.04 -15.85
C TYR A 384 5.97 -7.25 -15.93
N LEU A 385 6.39 -8.36 -15.31
CA LEU A 385 5.53 -9.53 -15.16
C LEU A 385 4.51 -9.28 -14.05
N SER A 386 3.22 -9.31 -14.39
CA SER A 386 2.15 -9.31 -13.39
C SER A 386 1.97 -10.70 -12.78
N THR A 387 1.53 -10.78 -11.54
CA THR A 387 1.23 -12.06 -10.89
C THR A 387 0.16 -12.84 -11.65
N ASN A 388 -0.88 -12.17 -12.16
CA ASN A 388 -1.89 -12.79 -13.02
C ASN A 388 -1.27 -13.42 -14.28
N ARG A 389 -0.35 -12.72 -14.95
CA ARG A 389 0.33 -13.25 -16.14
C ARG A 389 1.29 -14.39 -15.76
N ALA A 390 1.93 -14.33 -14.61
CA ALA A 390 2.74 -15.44 -14.09
C ALA A 390 1.88 -16.71 -13.90
N TYR A 391 0.68 -16.57 -13.32
CA TYR A 391 -0.25 -17.69 -13.16
C TYR A 391 -0.71 -18.25 -14.52
N TRP A 392 -1.16 -17.39 -15.44
CA TRP A 392 -1.57 -17.83 -16.78
C TRP A 392 -0.44 -18.46 -17.58
N ASN A 393 0.80 -17.99 -17.43
CA ASN A 393 1.96 -18.62 -18.07
C ASN A 393 2.16 -20.04 -17.53
N ALA A 394 2.11 -20.23 -16.21
CA ALA A 394 2.23 -21.56 -15.61
C ALA A 394 1.11 -22.51 -16.06
N ILE A 395 -0.14 -22.01 -16.12
CA ILE A 395 -1.30 -22.76 -16.64
C ILE A 395 -1.07 -23.19 -18.10
N LYS A 396 -0.69 -22.25 -18.97
CA LYS A 396 -0.46 -22.51 -20.41
C LYS A 396 0.72 -23.44 -20.66
N GLU A 397 1.75 -23.37 -19.83
CA GLU A 397 2.91 -24.26 -19.88
C GLU A 397 2.65 -25.64 -19.26
N GLY A 398 1.46 -25.87 -18.71
CA GLY A 398 1.06 -27.17 -18.16
C GLY A 398 1.79 -27.53 -16.87
N TYR A 399 2.11 -26.57 -16.01
CA TYR A 399 2.52 -26.87 -14.63
C TYR A 399 1.36 -27.47 -13.83
N ASP A 400 1.66 -28.31 -12.86
CA ASP A 400 0.63 -28.87 -11.96
C ASP A 400 0.31 -27.86 -10.83
N TYR A 401 1.30 -27.08 -10.39
CA TYR A 401 1.13 -26.06 -9.36
C TYR A 401 1.82 -24.75 -9.72
N VAL A 402 1.18 -23.63 -9.38
CA VAL A 402 1.83 -22.31 -9.26
C VAL A 402 1.51 -21.70 -7.91
N ILE A 403 2.54 -21.35 -7.15
CA ILE A 403 2.43 -20.83 -5.79
C ILE A 403 2.86 -19.36 -5.78
N GLY A 404 1.94 -18.45 -5.48
CA GLY A 404 2.24 -17.05 -5.17
C GLY A 404 2.79 -16.90 -3.75
N LEU A 405 3.93 -16.25 -3.63
CA LEU A 405 4.62 -15.95 -2.37
C LEU A 405 4.73 -14.41 -2.21
N PRO A 406 3.81 -13.77 -1.49
CA PRO A 406 3.74 -12.30 -1.36
C PRO A 406 4.71 -11.77 -0.30
N ILE A 407 5.93 -11.42 -0.70
CA ILE A 407 7.06 -11.26 0.24
C ILE A 407 7.10 -9.92 0.98
N GLU A 408 6.21 -8.97 0.70
CA GLU A 408 6.32 -7.62 1.26
C GLU A 408 5.48 -7.37 2.52
N PHE A 409 4.54 -8.27 2.84
CA PHE A 409 3.60 -8.10 3.94
C PHE A 409 3.91 -9.06 5.09
N ILE A 410 3.78 -8.57 6.32
CA ILE A 410 4.02 -9.34 7.56
C ILE A 410 2.73 -9.76 8.28
N ALA A 411 1.60 -9.23 7.82
CA ALA A 411 0.26 -9.51 8.30
C ALA A 411 -0.72 -9.28 7.15
N GLU A 412 -1.81 -10.03 7.13
CA GLU A 412 -2.83 -9.90 6.10
C GLU A 412 -3.51 -8.53 6.21
N ASN A 413 -3.90 -7.94 5.08
CA ASN A 413 -4.49 -6.60 5.02
C ASN A 413 -5.45 -6.47 3.83
N SER A 414 -5.92 -5.25 3.52
CA SER A 414 -6.84 -5.06 2.39
C SER A 414 -6.25 -5.47 1.04
N ASP A 415 -4.93 -5.36 0.88
CA ASP A 415 -4.26 -5.69 -0.36
C ASP A 415 -4.21 -7.20 -0.55
N THR A 416 -3.66 -7.92 0.43
CA THR A 416 -3.51 -9.37 0.38
C THR A 416 -4.87 -10.10 0.36
N LEU A 417 -5.85 -9.59 1.10
CA LEU A 417 -7.18 -10.20 1.17
C LEU A 417 -8.06 -9.86 -0.04
N PHE A 418 -7.99 -8.63 -0.58
CA PHE A 418 -8.94 -8.17 -1.60
C PHE A 418 -8.29 -7.73 -2.92
N HIS A 419 -7.38 -6.75 -2.90
CA HIS A 419 -6.86 -6.16 -4.14
C HIS A 419 -6.01 -7.13 -4.94
N HIS A 420 -5.11 -7.85 -4.28
CA HIS A 420 -4.28 -8.87 -4.92
C HIS A 420 -5.17 -9.94 -5.51
N ALA A 421 -6.21 -10.39 -4.80
CA ALA A 421 -7.16 -11.36 -5.35
C ALA A 421 -7.86 -10.82 -6.60
N LEU A 422 -8.34 -9.56 -6.57
CA LEU A 422 -9.00 -8.92 -7.70
C LEU A 422 -8.13 -8.89 -8.96
N LYS A 423 -6.82 -8.65 -8.80
CA LYS A 423 -5.89 -8.54 -9.93
C LYS A 423 -5.33 -9.89 -10.34
N ASN A 424 -4.88 -10.69 -9.39
CA ASN A 424 -4.17 -11.95 -9.62
C ASN A 424 -5.09 -13.00 -10.22
N TYR A 425 -6.39 -12.98 -9.89
CA TYR A 425 -7.38 -13.93 -10.39
C TYR A 425 -8.35 -13.31 -11.41
N HIS A 426 -8.05 -12.13 -11.94
CA HIS A 426 -8.85 -11.56 -13.00
C HIS A 426 -8.88 -12.51 -14.21
N GLY A 427 -10.10 -12.88 -14.63
CA GLY A 427 -10.35 -13.83 -15.71
C GLY A 427 -10.43 -15.30 -15.30
N PHE A 428 -10.25 -15.63 -14.02
CA PHE A 428 -10.44 -17.00 -13.52
C PHE A 428 -11.93 -17.31 -13.42
N LYS A 429 -12.32 -18.56 -13.73
CA LYS A 429 -13.72 -18.95 -13.80
C LYS A 429 -14.44 -18.87 -12.45
N ASP A 430 -13.75 -19.29 -11.40
CA ASP A 430 -14.33 -19.46 -10.07
C ASP A 430 -14.02 -18.26 -9.14
N TYR A 431 -13.35 -17.22 -9.63
CA TYR A 431 -13.12 -16.01 -8.85
C TYR A 431 -14.33 -15.07 -8.89
N ASN A 432 -14.89 -14.76 -7.73
CA ASN A 432 -16.01 -13.83 -7.59
C ASN A 432 -15.70 -12.74 -6.55
N VAL A 433 -15.72 -11.48 -6.97
CA VAL A 433 -15.48 -10.30 -6.10
C VAL A 433 -16.52 -10.15 -4.97
N TYR A 434 -17.72 -10.73 -5.17
CA TYR A 434 -18.83 -10.69 -4.21
C TYR A 434 -18.83 -11.87 -3.24
N GLU A 435 -17.92 -12.83 -3.39
CA GLU A 435 -17.79 -13.92 -2.43
C GLU A 435 -17.09 -13.44 -1.15
N PRO A 436 -17.74 -13.54 0.02
CA PRO A 436 -17.17 -13.06 1.26
C PRO A 436 -16.02 -13.97 1.71
N ILE A 437 -14.90 -13.34 2.09
CA ILE A 437 -13.77 -14.00 2.70
C ILE A 437 -14.18 -14.54 4.07
N ASP A 438 -13.80 -15.79 4.36
CA ASP A 438 -13.92 -16.38 5.68
C ASP A 438 -12.51 -16.61 6.26
N TYR A 439 -12.08 -15.74 7.16
CA TYR A 439 -10.75 -15.81 7.76
C TYR A 439 -10.83 -15.54 9.27
N PRO A 440 -11.30 -16.52 10.07
CA PRO A 440 -11.55 -16.34 11.50
C PRO A 440 -10.32 -16.48 12.39
N ASP A 441 -9.27 -17.20 11.93
CA ASP A 441 -8.04 -17.44 12.69
C ASP A 441 -6.84 -16.75 12.01
N TRP A 442 -6.45 -15.60 12.56
CA TRP A 442 -5.35 -14.79 12.04
C TRP A 442 -3.97 -15.31 12.44
N SER A 443 -3.89 -16.44 13.16
CA SER A 443 -2.64 -17.13 13.45
C SER A 443 -2.23 -18.13 12.35
N VAL A 444 -3.10 -18.36 11.37
CA VAL A 444 -2.81 -19.23 10.21
C VAL A 444 -2.70 -18.37 8.95
N PRO A 445 -1.71 -18.54 8.07
CA PRO A 445 -1.65 -17.77 6.82
C PRO A 445 -2.94 -17.89 6.01
N TYR A 446 -3.39 -16.78 5.42
CA TYR A 446 -4.56 -16.81 4.57
C TYR A 446 -4.20 -17.36 3.19
N THR A 447 -4.72 -18.54 2.86
CA THR A 447 -4.46 -19.18 1.57
C THR A 447 -5.69 -19.17 0.69
N ARG A 448 -5.49 -18.96 -0.62
CA ARG A 448 -6.52 -19.19 -1.64
C ARG A 448 -6.02 -20.19 -2.66
N GLU A 449 -6.92 -21.00 -3.17
CA GLU A 449 -6.61 -21.98 -4.22
C GLU A 449 -7.69 -21.96 -5.29
N PHE A 450 -7.25 -21.93 -6.54
CA PHE A 450 -8.10 -22.09 -7.72
C PHE A 450 -7.51 -23.18 -8.61
N VAL A 451 -8.37 -23.84 -9.39
CA VAL A 451 -7.93 -24.86 -10.36
C VAL A 451 -8.33 -24.40 -11.75
N GLU A 452 -7.33 -24.16 -12.60
CA GLU A 452 -7.53 -23.79 -14.00
C GLU A 452 -6.94 -24.89 -14.89
N GLY A 453 -7.82 -25.65 -15.55
CA GLY A 453 -7.43 -26.87 -16.25
C GLY A 453 -6.90 -27.94 -15.29
N LYS A 454 -5.60 -28.24 -15.37
CA LYS A 454 -4.92 -29.17 -14.45
C LYS A 454 -4.05 -28.47 -13.40
N THR A 455 -3.94 -27.13 -13.48
CA THR A 455 -3.00 -26.36 -12.68
C THR A 455 -3.70 -25.83 -11.44
N HIS A 456 -3.15 -26.14 -10.27
CA HIS A 456 -3.54 -25.58 -8.99
C HIS A 456 -2.79 -24.26 -8.77
N VAL A 457 -3.53 -23.16 -8.66
CA VAL A 457 -3.02 -21.81 -8.42
C VAL A 457 -3.23 -21.45 -6.97
N ILE A 458 -2.14 -21.35 -6.20
CA ILE A 458 -2.17 -21.20 -4.75
C ILE A 458 -1.59 -19.83 -4.38
N TYR A 459 -2.32 -19.03 -3.61
CA TYR A 459 -1.75 -17.90 -2.87
C TYR A 459 -1.38 -18.37 -1.48
N ASN A 460 -0.09 -18.26 -1.12
CA ASN A 460 0.44 -18.87 0.10
C ASN A 460 0.26 -18.01 1.36
N GLY A 461 -0.28 -16.80 1.24
CA GLY A 461 -0.48 -15.88 2.36
C GLY A 461 0.82 -15.26 2.88
N VAL A 462 0.75 -14.71 4.09
CA VAL A 462 1.86 -14.02 4.78
C VAL A 462 2.27 -14.75 6.08
N PRO A 463 3.49 -14.52 6.62
CA PRO A 463 4.07 -15.35 7.67
C PRO A 463 3.55 -15.00 9.09
N VAL A 464 2.32 -15.42 9.38
CA VAL A 464 1.67 -15.28 10.70
C VAL A 464 1.80 -16.53 11.59
N GLY A 465 1.37 -16.41 12.85
CA GLY A 465 1.39 -17.48 13.86
C GLY A 465 2.75 -18.13 14.02
N LYS A 466 2.86 -19.42 13.67
CA LYS A 466 4.10 -20.18 13.89
C LYS A 466 5.31 -19.60 13.14
N TYR A 467 5.13 -18.85 12.05
CA TYR A 467 6.23 -18.21 11.31
C TYR A 467 6.57 -16.81 11.82
N GLN A 468 5.69 -16.19 12.63
CA GLN A 468 5.81 -14.79 13.03
C GLN A 468 7.03 -14.52 13.92
N HIS A 469 7.55 -15.55 14.61
CA HIS A 469 8.75 -15.41 15.45
C HIS A 469 9.99 -14.97 14.64
N HIS A 470 10.10 -15.39 13.37
CA HIS A 470 11.15 -14.94 12.46
C HIS A 470 11.00 -13.48 12.06
N VAL A 471 9.76 -13.03 11.86
CA VAL A 471 9.42 -11.63 11.57
C VAL A 471 9.77 -10.74 12.77
N ILE A 472 9.42 -11.18 13.98
CA ILE A 472 9.80 -10.53 15.25
C ILE A 472 11.31 -10.44 15.38
N GLU A 473 12.04 -11.53 15.11
CA GLU A 473 13.50 -11.55 15.13
C GLU A 473 14.09 -10.54 14.15
N ALA A 474 13.61 -10.50 12.91
CA ALA A 474 14.12 -9.55 11.91
C ALA A 474 13.90 -8.09 12.32
N PHE A 475 12.73 -7.77 12.89
CA PHE A 475 12.44 -6.42 13.36
C PHE A 475 13.25 -6.07 14.61
N TYR A 476 13.46 -7.02 15.53
CA TYR A 476 14.40 -6.88 16.64
C TYR A 476 15.83 -6.59 16.15
N GLN A 477 16.35 -7.36 15.18
CA GLN A 477 17.70 -7.17 14.64
C GLN A 477 17.87 -5.82 13.94
N SER A 478 16.84 -5.34 13.23
CA SER A 478 16.82 -4.00 12.65
C SER A 478 17.06 -2.90 13.69
N LEU A 479 16.36 -2.96 14.83
CA LEU A 479 16.51 -2.01 15.92
C LEU A 479 17.83 -2.21 16.67
N ASP A 480 18.21 -3.45 16.95
CA ASP A 480 19.44 -3.81 17.67
C ASP A 480 20.70 -3.40 16.90
N ALA A 481 20.66 -3.41 15.56
CA ALA A 481 21.76 -2.94 14.70
C ALA A 481 22.08 -1.45 14.87
N VAL A 482 21.15 -0.66 15.44
CA VAL A 482 21.37 0.74 15.81
C VAL A 482 21.67 0.85 17.31
N LEU A 483 20.85 0.25 18.16
CA LEU A 483 20.96 0.37 19.61
C LEU A 483 22.28 -0.17 20.16
N SER A 484 22.81 -1.25 19.58
CA SER A 484 24.07 -1.87 20.01
C SER A 484 25.31 -1.00 19.76
N LYS A 485 25.17 0.09 18.98
CA LYS A 485 26.24 1.06 18.74
C LYS A 485 26.38 2.10 19.85
N LYS A 486 25.43 2.18 20.79
CA LYS A 486 25.53 3.07 21.95
C LYS A 486 26.74 2.65 22.78
N LYS A 487 27.66 3.58 23.01
CA LYS A 487 28.84 3.37 23.85
C LYS A 487 28.52 3.45 25.33
#